data_AF-A0A371EBA9-F1
#
_entry.id   AF-A0A371EBA9-F1
#
_cell.length_a   1.000
_cell.length_b   1.000
_cell.length_c   1.000
_cell.angle_alpha   90.00
_cell.angle_beta   90.00
_cell.angle_gamma   90.00
#
_symmetry.space_group_name_H-M   'P 1'
#
loop_
_entity.id
_entity.type
_entity.pdbx_description
1 polymer ?
#
loop_
_entity_poly.entity_id
_entity_poly.type
_entity_poly.pdbx_seq_one_letter_code
_entity_poly.pdbx_strand_id
1 'polypeptide(L)'
;ALSIPLLQCYPFMTMLSGFKLYLTINIASILMNLMMETYATSLFVLQNQVVEQHQRGTANSIAMTGMSAFKTIGPATAGALLSWSQKHINDFFMPGTHVVFLSLNVVEGLGVLLMFKPFLSIKNKTPSEELH
;
A
#
# COMPACT_ATOMS: atom_id res chain seq x y z
N ALA A 1 1.43 -4.58 7.27
CA ALA A 1 2.24 -5.36 8.24
C ALA A 1 3.55 -4.66 8.61
N LEU A 2 4.44 -4.34 7.67
CA LEU A 2 5.64 -3.51 7.95
C LEU A 2 5.32 -2.04 8.26
N SER A 3 4.12 -1.56 7.94
CA SER A 3 3.67 -0.20 8.26
C SER A 3 3.32 -0.01 9.74
N ILE A 4 3.00 -1.09 10.47
CA ILE A 4 2.59 -1.07 11.88
C ILE A 4 3.77 -0.66 12.80
N PRO A 5 4.99 -1.27 12.71
CA PRO A 5 6.17 -0.78 13.43
C PRO A 5 6.54 0.66 13.07
N LEU A 6 6.21 1.10 11.84
CA LEU A 6 6.57 2.42 11.33
C LEU A 6 5.69 3.53 11.93
N LEU A 7 4.41 3.26 12.16
CA LEU A 7 3.52 4.11 12.95
C LEU A 7 3.95 4.17 14.43
N GLN A 8 4.52 3.09 14.97
CA GLN A 8 5.05 3.03 16.33
C GLN A 8 6.39 3.77 16.52
N CYS A 9 7.11 4.07 15.43
CA CYS A 9 8.34 4.88 15.46
C CYS A 9 8.11 6.39 15.37
N TYR A 10 6.88 6.84 15.10
CA TYR A 10 6.53 8.28 15.10
C TYR A 10 6.86 9.02 16.41
N PRO A 11 6.70 8.43 17.61
CA PRO A 11 7.15 9.00 18.88
C PRO A 11 8.67 9.01 19.06
N PHE A 12 9.44 8.27 18.25
CA PHE A 12 10.91 8.26 18.28
C PHE A 12 11.52 9.30 17.33
N MET A 13 10.81 9.67 16.26
CA MET A 13 11.22 10.79 15.38
C MET A 13 11.18 12.14 16.11
N THR A 14 10.34 12.30 17.14
CA THR A 14 10.33 13.53 17.97
C THR A 14 11.59 13.66 18.85
N MET A 15 12.38 12.60 19.06
CA MET A 15 13.68 12.64 19.75
C MET A 15 14.85 13.05 18.82
N LEU A 16 14.66 13.07 17.49
CA LEU A 16 15.68 13.50 16.54
C LEU A 16 15.36 14.91 16.03
N SER A 17 16.33 15.83 16.15
CA SER A 17 16.19 17.21 15.67
C SER A 17 17.27 17.55 14.64
N GLY A 18 16.91 18.37 13.64
CA GLY A 18 17.82 18.91 12.63
C GLY A 18 18.32 17.89 11.58
N PHE A 19 19.63 17.90 11.32
CA PHE A 19 20.25 17.15 10.22
C PHE A 19 20.05 15.63 10.30
N LYS A 20 20.03 15.04 11.50
CA LYS A 20 19.85 13.59 11.68
C LYS A 20 18.44 13.13 11.31
N LEU A 21 17.43 13.94 11.63
CA LEU A 21 16.04 13.69 11.22
C LEU A 21 15.93 13.76 9.69
N TYR A 22 16.49 14.80 9.08
CA TYR A 22 16.50 14.97 7.63
C TYR A 22 17.20 13.79 6.92
N LEU A 23 18.37 13.37 7.39
CA LEU A 23 19.10 12.23 6.83
C LEU A 23 18.30 10.93 6.96
N THR A 24 17.72 10.67 8.13
CA THR A 24 16.95 9.44 8.40
C THR A 24 15.69 9.38 7.54
N ILE A 25 14.95 10.49 7.41
CA ILE A 25 13.76 10.58 6.55
C ILE A 25 14.15 10.35 5.09
N ASN A 26 15.22 10.96 4.61
CA ASN A 26 15.65 10.78 3.21
C ASN A 26 16.06 9.33 2.92
N ILE A 27 16.85 8.69 3.81
CA ILE A 27 17.23 7.29 3.66
C ILE A 27 15.98 6.39 3.69
N ALA A 28 15.06 6.64 4.63
CA ALA A 28 13.81 5.89 4.74
C ALA A 28 12.93 6.06 3.50
N SER A 29 12.80 7.28 2.97
CA SER A 29 12.04 7.57 1.74
C SER A 29 12.63 6.87 0.52
N ILE A 30 13.97 6.89 0.36
CA ILE A 30 14.64 6.17 -0.73
C ILE A 30 14.38 4.67 -0.60
N LEU A 31 14.56 4.11 0.59
CA LEU A 31 14.34 2.68 0.84
C LEU A 31 12.88 2.28 0.58
N MET A 32 11.92 3.07 1.05
CA MET A 32 10.49 2.85 0.78
C MET A 32 10.19 2.87 -0.72
N ASN A 33 10.73 3.83 -1.46
CA ASN A 33 10.52 3.92 -2.91
C ASN A 33 11.09 2.68 -3.62
N LEU A 34 12.29 2.24 -3.24
CA LEU A 34 12.90 1.03 -3.81
C LEU A 34 12.06 -0.22 -3.51
N MET A 35 11.52 -0.35 -2.30
CA MET A 35 10.67 -1.48 -1.94
C MET A 35 9.36 -1.48 -2.74
N MET A 36 8.73 -0.32 -2.92
CA MET A 36 7.49 -0.20 -3.69
C MET A 36 7.68 -0.56 -5.17
N GLU A 37 8.76 -0.08 -5.80
CA GLU A 37 9.10 -0.43 -7.19
C GLU A 37 9.48 -1.92 -7.33
N THR A 38 10.17 -2.49 -6.34
CA THR A 38 10.47 -3.94 -6.30
C THR A 38 9.19 -4.77 -6.20
N TYR A 39 8.23 -4.34 -5.37
CA TYR A 39 6.93 -5.00 -5.23
C TYR A 39 6.13 -4.95 -6.54
N ALA A 40 6.05 -3.77 -7.17
CA ALA A 40 5.40 -3.61 -8.47
C ALA A 40 6.02 -4.52 -9.53
N THR A 41 7.37 -4.55 -9.63
CA THR A 41 8.10 -5.40 -10.58
C THR A 41 7.83 -6.88 -10.31
N SER A 42 7.85 -7.30 -9.05
CA SER A 42 7.56 -8.69 -8.66
C SER A 42 6.14 -9.11 -9.07
N LEU A 43 5.16 -8.22 -8.92
CA LEU A 43 3.78 -8.46 -9.38
C LEU A 43 3.69 -8.58 -10.91
N PHE A 44 4.40 -7.74 -11.66
CA PHE A 44 4.44 -7.83 -13.12
C PHE A 44 5.06 -9.15 -13.59
N VAL A 45 6.12 -9.64 -12.92
CA VAL A 45 6.70 -10.95 -13.22
C VAL A 45 5.71 -12.08 -12.98
N LEU A 46 4.99 -12.06 -11.85
CA LEU A 46 3.97 -13.07 -11.53
C LEU A 46 2.81 -13.04 -12.54
N GLN A 47 2.32 -11.85 -12.92
CA GLN A 47 1.28 -11.71 -13.95
C GLN A 47 1.76 -12.26 -15.30
N ASN A 48 3.00 -11.95 -15.70
CA ASN A 48 3.58 -12.46 -16.94
C ASN A 48 3.73 -14.00 -16.93
N GLN A 49 3.93 -14.65 -15.78
CA GLN A 49 4.00 -16.11 -15.69
C GLN A 49 2.63 -16.80 -15.77
N VAL A 50 1.56 -16.13 -15.32
CA VAL A 50 0.19 -16.71 -15.31
C VAL A 50 -0.55 -16.48 -16.63
N VAL A 51 -0.19 -15.43 -17.39
CA VAL A 51 -0.88 -15.04 -18.63
C VAL A 51 -0.20 -15.64 -19.88
N GLU A 52 -1.02 -16.18 -20.79
CA GLU A 52 -0.58 -16.67 -22.09
C GLU A 52 0.12 -15.58 -22.90
N GLN A 53 1.22 -15.93 -23.59
CA GLN A 53 2.12 -15.00 -24.30
C GLN A 53 1.37 -14.01 -25.23
N HIS A 54 0.29 -14.46 -25.87
CA HIS A 54 -0.55 -13.62 -26.73
C HIS A 54 -1.27 -12.49 -25.98
N GLN A 55 -1.69 -12.73 -24.73
CA GLN A 55 -2.48 -11.78 -23.94
C GLN A 55 -1.65 -10.95 -22.95
N ARG A 56 -0.34 -11.19 -22.85
CA ARG A 56 0.54 -10.44 -21.93
C ARG A 56 0.53 -8.94 -22.17
N GLY A 57 0.41 -8.51 -23.43
CA GLY A 57 0.30 -7.09 -23.78
C GLY A 57 -0.95 -6.43 -23.21
N THR A 58 -2.10 -7.09 -23.31
CA THR A 58 -3.38 -6.62 -22.77
C THR A 58 -3.44 -6.71 -21.26
N ALA A 59 -2.91 -7.77 -20.66
CA ALA A 59 -2.85 -7.91 -19.20
C ALA A 59 -1.96 -6.82 -18.56
N ASN A 60 -0.78 -6.55 -19.15
CA ASN A 60 0.13 -5.53 -18.64
C ASN A 60 -0.45 -4.11 -18.79
N SER A 61 -1.18 -3.82 -19.87
CA SER A 61 -1.83 -2.51 -20.03
C SER A 61 -2.98 -2.31 -19.04
N ILE A 62 -3.80 -3.34 -18.79
CA ILE A 62 -4.86 -3.28 -17.75
C ILE A 62 -4.24 -3.06 -16.36
N ALA A 63 -3.19 -3.80 -16.02
CA ALA A 63 -2.49 -3.64 -14.75
C ALA A 63 -1.89 -2.23 -14.59
N MET A 64 -1.29 -1.68 -15.66
CA MET A 64 -0.73 -0.34 -15.66
C MET A 64 -1.81 0.75 -15.56
N THR A 65 -2.94 0.59 -16.24
CA THR A 65 -4.08 1.51 -16.13
C THR A 65 -4.65 1.52 -14.71
N GLY A 66 -4.85 0.34 -14.12
CA GLY A 66 -5.33 0.22 -12.74
C GLY A 66 -4.36 0.89 -11.76
N MET A 67 -3.07 0.57 -11.84
CA MET A 67 -2.03 1.17 -11.00
C MET A 67 -1.99 2.70 -11.13
N SER A 68 -2.04 3.23 -12.35
CA SER A 68 -2.03 4.68 -12.61
C SER A 68 -3.25 5.36 -11.98
N ALA A 69 -4.45 4.81 -12.17
CA ALA A 69 -5.67 5.34 -11.56
C ALA A 69 -5.57 5.42 -10.03
N PHE A 70 -5.09 4.36 -9.38
CA PHE A 70 -4.87 4.35 -7.93
C PHE A 70 -3.78 5.34 -7.48
N LYS A 71 -2.69 5.51 -8.26
CA LYS A 71 -1.65 6.50 -7.99
C LYS A 71 -2.16 7.95 -8.10
N THR A 72 -3.18 8.21 -8.92
CA THR A 72 -3.80 9.54 -9.03
C THR A 72 -4.82 9.79 -7.92
N ILE A 73 -5.64 8.80 -7.58
CA ILE A 73 -6.68 8.93 -6.55
C ILE A 73 -6.05 9.01 -5.15
N GLY A 74 -5.00 8.24 -4.90
CA GLY A 74 -4.34 8.14 -3.59
C GLY A 74 -3.97 9.49 -2.97
N PRO A 75 -3.19 10.36 -3.64
CA PRO A 75 -2.84 11.68 -3.13
C PRO A 75 -4.04 12.60 -2.90
N ALA A 76 -5.05 12.55 -3.79
CA ALA A 76 -6.26 13.37 -3.64
C ALA A 76 -7.10 12.94 -2.43
N THR A 77 -7.30 11.63 -2.24
CA THR A 77 -8.00 11.09 -1.06
C THR A 77 -7.23 11.35 0.23
N ALA A 78 -5.91 11.15 0.23
CA ALA A 78 -5.06 11.44 1.38
C ALA A 78 -5.08 12.94 1.74
N GLY A 79 -5.01 13.83 0.74
CA GLY A 79 -5.07 15.28 0.93
C GLY A 79 -6.43 15.77 1.44
N ALA A 80 -7.52 15.21 0.93
CA ALA A 80 -8.87 15.52 1.40
C ALA A 80 -9.08 15.09 2.87
N LEU A 81 -8.63 13.87 3.22
CA LEU A 81 -8.69 13.35 4.59
C LEU A 81 -7.84 14.19 5.56
N LEU A 82 -6.65 14.60 5.14
CA LEU A 82 -5.76 15.46 5.93
C LEU A 82 -6.37 16.85 6.10
N SER A 83 -6.92 17.45 5.05
CA SER A 83 -7.57 18.77 5.10
C SER A 83 -8.78 18.76 6.04
N TRP A 84 -9.58 17.69 5.99
CA TRP A 84 -10.70 17.49 6.91
C TRP A 84 -10.23 17.32 8.36
N SER A 85 -9.18 16.52 8.59
CA SER A 85 -8.55 16.35 9.90
C SER A 85 -8.04 17.68 10.47
N GLN A 86 -7.37 18.51 9.66
CA GLN A 86 -6.88 19.81 10.10
C GLN A 86 -8.01 20.78 10.44
N LYS A 87 -9.14 20.71 9.71
CA LYS A 87 -10.33 21.53 9.95
C LYS A 87 -11.06 21.16 11.25
N HIS A 88 -10.90 19.94 11.76
CA HIS A 88 -11.58 19.44 12.98
C HIS A 88 -10.58 19.13 14.11
N ILE A 89 -9.50 19.91 14.21
CA ILE A 89 -8.50 19.79 15.28
C ILE A 89 -9.06 20.14 16.67
N ASN A 90 -10.06 21.01 16.76
CA ASN A 90 -10.59 21.58 18.02
C ASN A 90 -11.96 21.01 18.44
N ASP A 91 -12.51 20.00 17.76
CA ASP A 91 -13.79 19.42 18.15
C ASP A 91 -13.63 18.41 19.30
N PHE A 92 -14.50 18.53 20.29
CA PHE A 92 -14.47 17.82 21.58
C PHE A 92 -14.67 16.29 21.45
N PHE A 93 -15.20 15.80 20.32
CA PHE A 93 -15.61 14.40 20.16
C PHE A 93 -14.54 13.51 19.50
N MET A 94 -13.61 14.07 18.71
CA MET A 94 -12.49 13.32 18.13
C MET A 94 -11.42 14.26 17.54
N PRO A 95 -10.22 14.39 18.16
CA PRO A 95 -9.16 15.23 17.61
C PRO A 95 -8.77 14.72 16.22
N GLY A 96 -8.78 15.59 15.20
CA GLY A 96 -8.63 15.20 13.79
C GLY A 96 -7.45 14.24 13.50
N THR A 97 -6.33 14.39 14.22
CA THR A 97 -5.17 13.49 14.13
C THR A 97 -5.54 12.03 14.41
N HIS A 98 -6.41 11.73 15.38
CA HIS A 98 -6.86 10.37 15.66
C HIS A 98 -7.73 9.77 14.55
N VAL A 99 -8.46 10.60 13.80
CA VAL A 99 -9.30 10.12 12.70
C VAL A 99 -8.44 9.69 11.51
N VAL A 100 -7.32 10.39 11.24
CA VAL A 100 -6.35 9.96 10.22
C VAL A 100 -5.74 8.61 10.60
N PHE A 101 -5.29 8.46 11.85
CA PHE A 101 -4.75 7.19 12.33
C PHE A 101 -5.80 6.08 12.32
N LEU A 102 -7.04 6.33 12.74
CA LEU A 102 -8.12 5.33 12.69
C LEU A 102 -8.41 4.90 11.25
N SER A 103 -8.51 5.86 10.33
CA SER A 103 -8.79 5.59 8.91
C SER A 103 -7.67 4.76 8.28
N LEU A 104 -6.41 5.08 8.59
CA LEU A 104 -5.25 4.30 8.16
C LEU A 104 -5.26 2.88 8.73
N ASN A 105 -5.59 2.71 10.02
CA ASN A 105 -5.68 1.40 10.65
C ASN A 105 -6.83 0.55 10.09
N VAL A 106 -7.97 1.15 9.76
CA VAL A 106 -9.11 0.44 9.12
C VAL A 106 -8.74 -0.02 7.72
N VAL A 107 -8.12 0.84 6.91
CA VAL A 107 -7.69 0.49 5.55
C VAL A 107 -6.59 -0.58 5.59
N GLU A 108 -5.62 -0.46 6.50
CA GLU A 108 -4.58 -1.49 6.66
C GLU A 108 -5.17 -2.80 7.20
N GLY A 109 -6.09 -2.75 8.15
CA GLY A 109 -6.80 -3.92 8.68
C GLY A 109 -7.60 -4.64 7.59
N LEU A 110 -8.30 -3.89 6.74
CA LEU A 110 -9.01 -4.44 5.59
C LEU A 110 -8.04 -5.04 4.56
N GLY A 111 -6.92 -4.37 4.29
CA GLY A 111 -5.87 -4.89 3.40
C GLY A 111 -5.25 -6.19 3.90
N VAL A 112 -4.99 -6.30 5.21
CA VAL A 112 -4.51 -7.52 5.86
C VAL A 112 -5.59 -8.61 5.81
N LEU A 113 -6.85 -8.27 6.07
CA LEU A 113 -7.98 -9.19 5.98
C LEU A 113 -8.13 -9.78 4.56
N LEU A 114 -7.98 -8.94 3.53
CA LEU A 114 -8.03 -9.37 2.13
C LEU A 114 -6.79 -10.19 1.70
N MET A 115 -5.65 -10.04 2.39
CA MET A 115 -4.46 -10.89 2.20
C MET A 115 -4.58 -12.27 2.85
N PHE A 116 -5.54 -12.49 3.75
CA PHE A 116 -5.75 -13.82 4.31
C PHE A 116 -6.20 -14.80 3.22
N LYS A 117 -5.75 -16.05 3.36
CA LYS A 117 -6.01 -17.17 2.44
C LYS A 117 -7.48 -17.48 2.08
N PRO A 118 -8.54 -17.14 2.85
CA PRO A 118 -9.90 -17.44 2.39
C PRO A 118 -10.39 -16.52 1.26
N PHE A 119 -9.77 -15.35 1.01
CA PHE A 119 -10.13 -14.45 -0.09
C PHE A 119 -9.20 -14.52 -1.30
N LEU A 120 -7.95 -14.93 -1.10
CA LEU A 120 -7.08 -15.37 -2.17
C LEU A 120 -7.51 -16.79 -2.56
N SER A 121 -8.50 -16.90 -3.44
CA SER A 121 -8.95 -18.17 -4.00
C SER A 121 -7.75 -18.91 -4.60
N ILE A 122 -7.14 -19.81 -3.81
CA ILE A 122 -6.17 -20.76 -4.29
C ILE A 122 -6.97 -21.70 -5.18
N LYS A 123 -6.89 -21.47 -6.49
CA LYS A 123 -7.38 -22.45 -7.45
C LYS A 123 -6.52 -23.70 -7.25
N ASN A 124 -7.03 -24.66 -6.48
CA ASN A 124 -6.46 -26.00 -6.42
C ASN A 124 -6.39 -26.50 -7.86
N LYS A 125 -5.19 -26.64 -8.41
CA LYS A 125 -5.01 -27.41 -9.65
C LYS A 125 -5.36 -28.85 -9.31
N THR A 126 -6.51 -29.30 -9.79
CA THR A 126 -6.80 -30.72 -9.92
C THR A 126 -5.76 -31.30 -10.88
N PRO A 127 -5.00 -32.34 -10.50
CA PRO A 127 -4.10 -33.04 -11.41
C PRO A 127 -4.95 -33.93 -12.31
N SER A 128 -5.43 -33.39 -13.44
CA SER A 128 -6.17 -34.18 -14.43
C SER A 128 -6.01 -33.64 -15.85
N GLU A 129 -4.79 -33.30 -16.25
CA GLU A 129 -4.38 -33.14 -17.66
C GLU A 129 -2.97 -33.72 -17.89
N GLU A 130 -2.76 -34.95 -17.42
CA GLU A 130 -1.67 -35.82 -17.91
C GLU A 130 -2.18 -36.89 -18.90
N LEU A 131 -3.42 -36.82 -19.38
CA LEU A 131 -3.87 -37.76 -20.39
C LEU A 131 -5.12 -37.25 -21.13
N HIS A 132 -4.90 -36.59 -22.28
CA HIS A 132 -5.52 -36.91 -23.56
C HIS A 132 -5.00 -36.01 -24.68
#